data_AF-A0A9Q9IFA5-F1
#
_entry.id   AF-A0A9Q9IFA5-F1
#
_cell.length_a   1.000
_cell.length_b   1.000
_cell.length_c   1.000
_cell.angle_alpha   90.00
_cell.angle_beta   90.00
_cell.angle_gamma   90.00
#
_symmetry.space_group_name_H-M   'P 1'
#
loop_
_entity.id
_entity.type
_entity.pdbx_description
1 polymer ?
#
loop_
_entity_poly.entity_id
_entity_poly.type
_entity_poly.pdbx_seq_one_letter_code
_entity_poly.pdbx_strand_id
1 'polypeptide(L)'
;MTQTQAAHNPLLAELRWVHDMVRRDLATVRRLAADAARGAPAPAIEEGLRGLRTQGGLFQLRVNCLRYCRFVHEHHTNEDVALFPAVRRAAPQLAATVDRLEADHRAVAGLLDEIEAAAGDLAAAGARTRLVEALDTLSAHLLAHLAFEEEALAPVLATWTAWPFHG
;
A
#
# COMPACT_ATOMS: atom_id res chain seq x y z
N MET A 1 39.71 6.12 -10.70
CA MET A 1 38.42 5.53 -11.13
C MET A 1 37.58 5.33 -9.87
N THR A 2 36.81 6.35 -9.47
CA THR A 2 35.97 6.30 -8.27
C THR A 2 34.54 6.08 -8.75
N GLN A 3 34.18 4.82 -8.94
CA GLN A 3 32.78 4.45 -9.07
C GLN A 3 32.25 4.33 -7.65
N THR A 4 31.55 5.36 -7.18
CA THR A 4 30.78 5.32 -5.95
C THR A 4 29.75 4.22 -6.13
N GLN A 5 30.07 3.02 -5.63
CA GLN A 5 29.11 1.96 -5.43
C GLN A 5 28.12 2.53 -4.43
N ALA A 6 27.00 3.07 -4.91
CA ALA A 6 25.86 3.35 -4.06
C ALA A 6 25.63 2.07 -3.26
N ALA A 7 25.79 2.16 -1.94
CA ALA A 7 25.76 0.99 -1.06
C ALA A 7 24.52 0.17 -1.41
N HIS A 8 24.73 -1.02 -1.97
CA HIS A 8 23.64 -1.90 -2.35
C HIS A 8 22.92 -2.28 -1.05
N ASN A 9 21.70 -1.75 -0.86
CA ASN A 9 20.89 -2.00 0.31
C ASN A 9 19.83 -3.05 -0.07
N PRO A 10 20.07 -4.35 0.21
CA PRO A 10 19.15 -5.41 -0.19
C PRO A 10 17.78 -5.31 0.50
N LEU A 11 17.72 -4.83 1.74
CA LEU A 11 16.46 -4.66 2.47
C LEU A 11 15.61 -3.54 1.87
N LEU A 12 16.22 -2.41 1.50
CA LEU A 12 15.52 -1.35 0.78
C LEU A 12 15.06 -1.80 -0.62
N ALA A 13 15.85 -2.64 -1.29
CA ALA A 13 15.46 -3.21 -2.58
C ALA A 13 14.26 -4.15 -2.44
N GLU A 14 14.21 -4.95 -1.38
CA GLU A 14 13.07 -5.81 -1.06
C GLU A 14 11.81 -5.00 -0.70
N LEU A 15 11.93 -3.98 0.15
CA LEU A 15 10.83 -3.06 0.46
C LEU A 15 10.26 -2.42 -0.81
N ARG A 16 11.14 -1.87 -1.65
CA ARG A 16 10.76 -1.29 -2.95
C ARG A 16 10.08 -2.28 -3.86
N TRP A 17 10.55 -3.53 -3.89
CA TRP A 17 9.92 -4.58 -4.69
C TRP A 17 8.48 -4.84 -4.23
N VAL A 18 8.23 -4.86 -2.92
CA VAL A 18 6.87 -4.94 -2.35
C VAL A 18 6.06 -3.70 -2.74
N HIS A 19 6.60 -2.50 -2.55
CA HIS A 19 5.92 -1.25 -2.87
C HIS A 19 5.59 -1.13 -4.36
N ASP A 20 6.46 -1.61 -5.24
CA ASP A 20 6.22 -1.58 -6.69
C ASP A 20 5.08 -2.52 -7.11
N MET A 21 4.84 -3.60 -6.37
CA MET A 21 3.61 -4.39 -6.55
C MET A 21 2.38 -3.56 -6.17
N VAL A 22 2.41 -2.86 -5.03
CA VAL A 22 1.32 -1.99 -4.58
C VAL A 22 1.06 -0.86 -5.60
N ARG A 23 2.11 -0.21 -6.12
CA ARG A 23 2.00 0.86 -7.13
C ARG A 23 1.34 0.39 -8.43
N ARG A 24 1.70 -0.79 -8.93
CA ARG A 24 1.09 -1.35 -10.14
C ARG A 24 -0.41 -1.59 -9.96
N ASP A 25 -0.82 -2.07 -8.80
CA ASP A 25 -2.22 -2.34 -8.53
C ASP A 25 -3.02 -1.05 -8.28
N LEU A 26 -2.42 -0.03 -7.65
CA LEU A 26 -3.01 1.31 -7.55
C LEU A 26 -3.29 1.94 -8.93
N ALA A 27 -2.45 1.69 -9.93
CA ALA A 27 -2.74 2.14 -11.29
C ALA A 27 -4.05 1.53 -11.84
N THR A 28 -4.39 0.32 -11.42
CA THR A 28 -5.67 -0.33 -11.77
C THR A 28 -6.82 0.24 -10.95
N VAL A 29 -6.63 0.46 -9.65
CA VAL A 29 -7.61 1.14 -8.78
C VAL A 29 -8.06 2.48 -9.37
N ARG A 30 -7.09 3.31 -9.81
CA ARG A 30 -7.38 4.61 -10.44
C ARG A 30 -8.19 4.49 -11.73
N ARG A 31 -7.95 3.45 -12.54
CA ARG A 31 -8.77 3.22 -13.75
C ARG A 31 -10.21 2.89 -13.38
N LEU A 32 -10.41 2.03 -12.37
CA LEU A 32 -11.75 1.67 -11.90
C LEU A 32 -12.51 2.85 -11.30
N ALA A 33 -11.83 3.70 -10.51
CA ALA A 33 -12.42 4.94 -9.99
C ALA A 33 -12.89 5.83 -11.16
N ALA A 34 -12.05 6.01 -12.18
CA ALA A 34 -12.39 6.80 -13.35
C ALA A 34 -13.56 6.20 -14.17
N ASP A 35 -13.61 4.87 -14.34
CA ASP A 35 -14.73 4.18 -15.00
C ASP A 35 -16.03 4.34 -14.20
N ALA A 36 -15.95 4.17 -12.88
CA ALA A 36 -17.09 4.30 -11.99
C ALA A 36 -17.65 5.73 -12.01
N ALA A 37 -16.77 6.75 -12.00
CA ALA A 37 -17.12 8.16 -12.11
C ALA A 37 -17.79 8.51 -13.45
N ARG A 38 -17.38 7.85 -14.54
CA ARG A 38 -18.04 7.98 -15.87
C ARG A 38 -19.38 7.25 -15.97
N GLY A 39 -19.83 6.60 -14.90
CA GLY A 39 -21.10 5.88 -14.87
C GLY A 39 -21.06 4.51 -15.53
N ALA A 40 -19.89 3.87 -15.61
CA ALA A 40 -19.80 2.50 -16.13
C ALA A 40 -20.76 1.56 -15.37
N PRO A 41 -21.42 0.61 -16.05
CA PRO A 41 -22.42 -0.25 -15.43
C PRO A 41 -21.81 -1.06 -14.28
N ALA A 42 -22.59 -1.32 -13.22
CA ALA A 42 -22.10 -2.02 -12.03
C ALA A 42 -21.40 -3.35 -12.34
N PRO A 43 -21.89 -4.20 -13.27
CA PRO A 43 -21.17 -5.42 -13.66
C PRO A 43 -19.76 -5.19 -14.21
N ALA A 44 -19.52 -4.08 -14.93
CA ALA A 44 -18.19 -3.76 -15.45
C ALA A 44 -17.23 -3.32 -14.34
N ILE A 45 -17.74 -2.59 -13.34
CA ILE A 45 -16.95 -2.22 -12.15
C ILE A 45 -16.64 -3.46 -11.32
N GLU A 46 -17.64 -4.32 -11.09
CA GLU A 46 -17.45 -5.61 -10.42
C GLU A 46 -16.47 -6.52 -11.16
N GLU A 47 -16.50 -6.53 -12.50
CA GLU A 47 -15.56 -7.26 -13.33
C GLU A 47 -14.15 -6.67 -13.24
N GLY A 48 -13.99 -5.36 -13.25
CA GLY A 48 -12.70 -4.71 -13.07
C GLY A 48 -12.11 -4.94 -11.67
N LEU A 49 -12.95 -4.87 -10.63
CA LEU A 49 -12.62 -5.30 -9.28
C LEU A 49 -12.28 -6.80 -9.25
N ARG A 50 -12.87 -7.61 -10.13
CA ARG A 50 -12.52 -9.03 -10.34
C ARG A 50 -11.24 -9.22 -11.16
N GLY A 51 -10.89 -8.33 -12.08
CA GLY A 51 -9.61 -8.32 -12.79
C GLY A 51 -8.45 -8.05 -11.85
N LEU A 52 -8.62 -7.11 -10.91
CA LEU A 52 -7.72 -6.97 -9.76
C LEU A 52 -7.54 -8.30 -8.99
N ARG A 53 -8.59 -9.14 -8.95
CA ARG A 53 -8.55 -10.48 -8.33
C ARG A 53 -7.86 -11.56 -9.14
N THR A 54 -7.68 -11.40 -10.45
CA THR A 54 -7.25 -12.49 -11.35
C THR A 54 -6.03 -12.16 -12.22
N GLN A 55 -5.57 -10.91 -12.27
CA GLN A 55 -4.52 -10.48 -13.21
C GLN A 55 -3.55 -9.42 -12.64
N GLY A 56 -3.77 -8.91 -11.42
CA GLY A 56 -2.88 -7.92 -10.77
C GLY A 56 -1.47 -8.47 -10.45
N GLY A 57 -0.51 -7.60 -10.14
CA GLY A 57 0.86 -8.04 -9.82
C GLY A 57 0.91 -9.00 -8.63
N LEU A 58 0.01 -8.80 -7.67
CA LEU A 58 -0.19 -9.66 -6.50
C LEU A 58 -1.01 -10.94 -6.79
N PHE A 59 -1.61 -11.11 -7.98
CA PHE A 59 -2.27 -12.36 -8.40
C PHE A 59 -1.29 -13.50 -8.68
N GLN A 60 -0.09 -13.20 -9.18
CA GLN A 60 1.02 -14.18 -9.26
C GLN A 60 1.41 -14.72 -7.88
N LEU A 61 1.01 -14.02 -6.80
CA LEU A 61 1.15 -14.42 -5.40
C LEU A 61 -0.21 -14.66 -4.68
N ARG A 62 -1.30 -14.88 -5.45
CA ARG A 62 -2.70 -15.12 -5.01
C ARG A 62 -3.28 -14.02 -4.10
N VAL A 63 -3.84 -12.93 -4.64
CA VAL A 63 -4.61 -11.96 -3.84
C VAL A 63 -5.81 -11.34 -4.60
N ASN A 64 -6.98 -11.27 -3.95
CA ASN A 64 -8.26 -10.71 -4.41
C ASN A 64 -8.45 -9.22 -3.95
N CYS A 65 -9.44 -8.42 -4.37
CA CYS A 65 -9.55 -6.99 -3.99
C CYS A 65 -9.72 -6.73 -2.47
N LEU A 66 -10.55 -7.51 -1.77
CA LEU A 66 -10.62 -7.50 -0.29
C LEU A 66 -9.34 -8.05 0.35
N ARG A 67 -8.64 -8.92 -0.37
CA ARG A 67 -7.36 -9.50 0.06
C ARG A 67 -6.20 -8.56 -0.28
N TYR A 68 -6.37 -7.60 -1.19
CA TYR A 68 -5.45 -6.48 -1.43
C TYR A 68 -5.60 -5.50 -0.27
N CYS A 69 -6.83 -5.17 0.09
CA CYS A 69 -7.12 -4.41 1.31
C CYS A 69 -6.51 -5.13 2.53
N ARG A 70 -6.76 -6.43 2.67
CA ARG A 70 -6.13 -7.26 3.70
C ARG A 70 -4.61 -7.33 3.62
N PHE A 71 -4.03 -7.42 2.42
CA PHE A 71 -2.58 -7.49 2.24
C PHE A 71 -1.92 -6.18 2.67
N VAL A 72 -2.44 -5.04 2.23
CA VAL A 72 -1.96 -3.72 2.67
C VAL A 72 -2.12 -3.59 4.19
N HIS A 73 -3.24 -4.06 4.75
CA HIS A 73 -3.45 -4.13 6.19
C HIS A 73 -2.41 -5.01 6.90
N GLU A 74 -2.15 -6.22 6.41
CA GLU A 74 -1.18 -7.18 6.97
C GLU A 74 0.26 -6.68 6.84
N HIS A 75 0.61 -6.08 5.70
CA HIS A 75 1.91 -5.45 5.45
C HIS A 75 2.19 -4.32 6.45
N HIS A 76 1.28 -3.34 6.55
CA HIS A 76 1.40 -2.24 7.50
C HIS A 76 1.38 -2.75 8.95
N THR A 77 0.56 -3.76 9.26
CA THR A 77 0.56 -4.40 10.58
C THR A 77 1.92 -4.98 10.90
N ASN A 78 2.57 -5.69 9.96
CA ASN A 78 3.90 -6.25 10.18
C ASN A 78 4.94 -5.16 10.42
N GLU A 79 4.82 -4.02 9.74
CA GLU A 79 5.71 -2.89 9.96
C GLU A 79 5.52 -2.28 11.34
N ASP A 80 4.28 -2.02 11.73
CA ASP A 80 3.90 -1.46 13.03
C ASP A 80 4.37 -2.34 14.20
N VAL A 81 4.21 -3.67 14.09
CA VAL A 81 4.51 -4.58 15.20
C VAL A 81 5.96 -5.05 15.23
N ALA A 82 6.70 -4.96 14.12
CA ALA A 82 8.05 -5.52 14.03
C ALA A 82 9.10 -4.53 13.49
N LEU A 83 8.88 -3.95 12.30
CA LEU A 83 9.86 -3.06 11.67
C LEU A 83 10.06 -1.77 12.48
N PHE A 84 8.99 -1.05 12.74
CA PHE A 84 9.00 0.26 13.38
C PHE A 84 9.55 0.24 14.81
N PRO A 85 9.23 -0.76 15.67
CA PRO A 85 9.92 -0.93 16.95
C PRO A 85 11.44 -1.12 16.80
N ALA A 86 11.90 -1.84 15.77
CA ALA A 86 13.32 -2.00 15.51
C ALA A 86 13.97 -0.71 15.00
N VAL A 87 13.29 0.05 14.13
CA VAL A 87 13.74 1.38 13.69
C VAL A 87 13.89 2.31 14.89
N ARG A 88 12.91 2.38 15.79
CA ARG A 88 12.98 3.23 16.99
C ARG A 88 14.17 2.88 17.90
N ARG A 89 14.55 1.60 17.99
CA ARG A 89 15.73 1.15 18.75
C ARG A 89 17.04 1.52 18.05
N ALA A 90 17.13 1.31 16.74
CA ALA A 90 18.36 1.52 15.97
C ALA A 90 18.62 2.99 15.63
N ALA A 91 17.56 3.78 15.48
CA ALA A 91 17.59 5.18 15.08
C ALA A 91 16.54 6.01 15.85
N PRO A 92 16.75 6.31 17.14
CA PRO A 92 15.80 7.07 17.97
C PRO A 92 15.42 8.44 17.39
N GLN A 93 16.31 9.05 16.59
CA GLN A 93 16.05 10.31 15.87
C GLN A 93 14.91 10.19 14.83
N LEU A 94 14.52 8.98 14.41
CA LEU A 94 13.42 8.73 13.49
C LEU A 94 12.07 8.54 14.21
N ALA A 95 11.96 8.77 15.53
CA ALA A 95 10.71 8.56 16.26
C ALA A 95 9.51 9.31 15.64
N ALA A 96 9.67 10.58 15.29
CA ALA A 96 8.61 11.37 14.66
C ALA A 96 8.28 10.89 13.23
N THR A 97 9.27 10.35 12.50
CA THR A 97 9.05 9.71 11.19
C THR A 97 8.18 8.49 11.35
N VAL A 98 8.50 7.63 12.33
CA VAL A 98 7.72 6.41 12.60
C VAL A 98 6.30 6.76 13.09
N ASP A 99 6.14 7.75 13.96
CA ASP A 99 4.81 8.22 14.41
C ASP A 99 3.94 8.66 13.21
N ARG A 100 4.55 9.30 12.21
CA ARG A 100 3.87 9.68 10.98
C ARG A 100 3.50 8.45 10.14
N LEU A 101 4.40 7.49 9.96
CA LEU A 101 4.12 6.27 9.19
C LEU A 101 2.96 5.47 9.82
N GLU A 102 2.96 5.30 11.14
CA GLU A 102 1.86 4.67 11.89
C GLU A 102 0.53 5.46 11.76
N ALA A 103 0.59 6.79 11.61
CA ALA A 103 -0.59 7.60 11.34
C ALA A 103 -1.12 7.41 9.91
N ASP A 104 -0.22 7.36 8.93
CA ASP A 104 -0.56 7.05 7.54
C ASP A 104 -1.19 5.64 7.46
N HIS A 105 -0.65 4.65 8.17
CA HIS A 105 -1.22 3.29 8.24
C HIS A 105 -2.66 3.28 8.74
N ARG A 106 -2.97 4.02 9.81
CA ARG A 106 -4.35 4.14 10.33
C ARG A 106 -5.29 4.80 9.33
N ALA A 107 -4.84 5.82 8.61
CA ALA A 107 -5.63 6.47 7.57
C ALA A 107 -5.91 5.51 6.40
N VAL A 108 -4.90 4.75 5.96
CA VAL A 108 -5.05 3.72 4.93
C VAL A 108 -6.06 2.66 5.37
N ALA A 109 -5.95 2.15 6.60
CA ALA A 109 -6.87 1.14 7.12
C ALA A 109 -8.34 1.60 7.05
N GLY A 110 -8.63 2.83 7.47
CA GLY A 110 -9.99 3.39 7.37
C GLY A 110 -10.50 3.50 5.93
N LEU A 111 -9.66 3.94 4.99
CA LEU A 111 -10.02 4.03 3.57
C LEU A 111 -10.30 2.66 2.95
N LEU A 112 -9.52 1.64 3.36
CA LEU A 112 -9.74 0.27 2.92
C LEU A 112 -11.10 -0.24 3.41
N ASP A 113 -11.42 -0.06 4.69
CA ASP A 113 -12.74 -0.43 5.25
C ASP A 113 -13.91 0.24 4.51
N GLU A 114 -13.76 1.52 4.16
CA GLU A 114 -14.77 2.27 3.38
C GLU A 114 -14.96 1.69 1.97
N ILE A 115 -13.87 1.30 1.31
CA ILE A 115 -13.90 0.65 -0.01
C ILE A 115 -14.60 -0.71 0.09
N GLU A 116 -14.27 -1.52 1.10
CA GLU A 116 -14.91 -2.82 1.30
C GLU A 116 -16.43 -2.66 1.49
N ALA A 117 -16.84 -1.71 2.33
CA ALA A 117 -18.24 -1.42 2.60
C ALA A 117 -18.99 -0.90 1.35
N ALA A 118 -18.39 0.05 0.61
CA ALA A 118 -19.02 0.64 -0.58
C ALA A 118 -19.10 -0.36 -1.76
N ALA A 119 -18.09 -1.21 -1.92
CA ALA A 119 -18.09 -2.26 -2.95
C ALA A 119 -19.06 -3.41 -2.63
N GLY A 120 -19.33 -3.66 -1.34
CA GLY A 120 -20.25 -4.71 -0.89
C GLY A 120 -21.72 -4.47 -1.24
N ASP A 121 -22.13 -3.21 -1.46
CA ASP A 121 -23.49 -2.83 -1.83
C ASP A 121 -23.51 -1.63 -2.81
N LEU A 122 -23.09 -1.88 -4.04
CA LEU A 122 -23.07 -0.86 -5.11
C LEU A 122 -24.46 -0.34 -5.52
N ALA A 123 -25.54 -1.06 -5.16
CA ALA A 123 -26.91 -0.67 -5.45
C ALA A 123 -27.43 0.38 -4.46
N ALA A 124 -26.82 0.49 -3.27
CA ALA A 124 -27.17 1.52 -2.30
C ALA A 124 -26.95 2.94 -2.84
N ALA A 125 -27.86 3.85 -2.45
CA ALA A 125 -27.78 5.25 -2.83
C ALA A 125 -26.42 5.85 -2.42
N GLY A 126 -25.73 6.47 -3.39
CA GLY A 126 -24.43 7.09 -3.17
C GLY A 126 -23.24 6.13 -2.98
N ALA A 127 -23.43 4.81 -3.01
CA ALA A 127 -22.33 3.85 -2.85
C ALA A 127 -21.23 4.03 -3.92
N ARG A 128 -21.63 4.28 -5.16
CA ARG A 128 -20.71 4.56 -6.26
C ARG A 128 -19.85 5.80 -6.02
N THR A 129 -20.46 6.89 -5.58
CA THR A 129 -19.74 8.14 -5.28
C THR A 129 -18.73 7.92 -4.17
N ARG A 130 -19.16 7.30 -3.06
CA ARG A 130 -18.28 6.95 -1.94
C ARG A 130 -17.12 6.04 -2.36
N LEU A 131 -17.40 5.03 -3.20
CA LEU A 131 -16.37 4.14 -3.71
C LEU A 131 -15.32 4.90 -4.53
N VAL A 132 -15.75 5.79 -5.44
CA VAL A 132 -14.83 6.61 -6.24
C VAL A 132 -13.95 7.49 -5.35
N GLU A 133 -14.58 8.22 -4.42
CA GLU A 133 -13.88 9.12 -3.49
C GLU A 133 -12.85 8.36 -2.63
N ALA A 134 -13.23 7.20 -2.09
CA ALA A 134 -12.36 6.37 -1.28
C ALA A 134 -11.20 5.76 -2.10
N LEU A 135 -11.45 5.28 -3.32
CA LEU A 135 -10.40 4.74 -4.21
C LEU A 135 -9.39 5.82 -4.63
N ASP A 136 -9.86 7.03 -4.97
CA ASP A 136 -8.98 8.15 -5.33
C ASP A 136 -8.15 8.61 -4.13
N THR A 137 -8.78 8.71 -2.95
CA THR A 137 -8.09 9.10 -1.71
C THR A 137 -7.07 8.05 -1.29
N LEU A 138 -7.43 6.76 -1.31
CA LEU A 138 -6.51 5.66 -1.05
C LEU A 138 -5.31 5.72 -1.99
N SER A 139 -5.54 5.86 -3.29
CA SER A 139 -4.43 5.86 -4.24
C SER A 139 -3.50 7.05 -4.03
N ALA A 140 -4.02 8.24 -3.75
CA ALA A 140 -3.17 9.41 -3.51
C ALA A 140 -2.35 9.24 -2.23
N HIS A 141 -3.02 8.81 -1.14
CA HIS A 141 -2.40 8.67 0.17
C HIS A 141 -1.35 7.57 0.18
N LEU A 142 -1.66 6.39 -0.37
CA LEU A 142 -0.75 5.24 -0.37
C LEU A 142 0.48 5.51 -1.25
N LEU A 143 0.35 6.20 -2.40
CA LEU A 143 1.51 6.58 -3.20
C LEU A 143 2.46 7.53 -2.46
N ALA A 144 1.92 8.51 -1.73
CA ALA A 144 2.70 9.45 -0.93
C ALA A 144 3.36 8.75 0.26
N HIS A 145 2.63 7.85 0.92
CA HIS A 145 3.13 7.04 2.03
C HIS A 145 4.33 6.18 1.61
N LEU A 146 4.19 5.35 0.57
CA LEU A 146 5.26 4.45 0.09
C LEU A 146 6.53 5.21 -0.31
N ALA A 147 6.37 6.39 -0.95
CA ALA A 147 7.51 7.22 -1.33
C ALA A 147 8.24 7.79 -0.11
N PHE A 148 7.47 8.28 0.88
CA PHE A 148 8.04 8.81 2.11
C PHE A 148 8.76 7.73 2.92
N GLU A 149 8.17 6.55 3.07
CA GLU A 149 8.78 5.46 3.81
C GLU A 149 10.11 5.02 3.21
N GLU A 150 10.15 4.78 1.88
CA GLU A 150 11.38 4.39 1.20
C GLU A 150 12.50 5.40 1.36
N GLU A 151 12.19 6.70 1.31
CA GLU A 151 13.15 7.77 1.50
C GLU A 151 13.62 7.85 2.95
N ALA A 152 12.68 7.82 3.89
CA ALA A 152 12.97 8.06 5.30
C ALA A 152 13.66 6.87 5.98
N LEU A 153 13.34 5.63 5.57
CA LEU A 153 13.94 4.42 6.13
C LEU A 153 15.21 3.97 5.40
N ALA A 154 15.48 4.47 4.19
CA ALA A 154 16.68 4.15 3.42
C ALA A 154 17.99 4.18 4.24
N PRO A 155 18.27 5.25 5.03
CA PRO A 155 19.51 5.36 5.78
C PRO A 155 19.65 4.31 6.88
N VAL A 156 18.57 4.02 7.62
CA VAL A 156 18.62 3.03 8.72
C VAL A 156 18.70 1.61 8.18
N LEU A 157 17.96 1.30 7.10
CA LEU A 157 18.03 -0.01 6.46
C LEU A 157 19.42 -0.32 5.91
N ALA A 158 20.18 0.70 5.49
CA ALA A 158 21.54 0.52 4.99
C ALA A 158 22.54 0.09 6.08
N THR A 159 22.14 0.20 7.35
CA THR A 159 22.93 -0.26 8.50
C THR A 159 22.64 -1.71 8.91
N TRP A 160 21.61 -2.33 8.31
CA TRP A 160 21.15 -3.67 8.67
C TRP A 160 21.56 -4.70 7.61
N THR A 161 21.78 -5.95 8.04
CA THR A 161 22.13 -7.07 7.16
C THR A 161 20.99 -8.07 6.96
N ALA A 162 19.96 -8.01 7.81
CA ALA A 162 18.77 -8.85 7.76
C ALA A 162 17.58 -8.11 8.41
N TRP A 163 16.36 -8.54 8.11
CA TRP A 163 15.17 -8.01 8.76
C TRP A 163 15.11 -8.39 10.24
N PRO A 164 14.66 -7.48 11.13
CA PRO A 164 14.64 -7.71 12.58
C PRO A 164 13.60 -8.74 13.05
N PHE A 165 12.79 -9.27 12.13
CA PHE A 165 11.74 -10.27 12.38
C PHE A 165 12.00 -11.62 11.71
N HIS A 166 13.07 -11.72 10.91
CA HIS A 166 13.60 -13.00 10.45
C HIS A 166 14.82 -13.32 11.32
N GLY A 167 14.62 -14.23 12.28
CA GLY A 167 15.69 -14.71 13.18
C GLY A 167 16.81 -15.41 12.45
#